data_AF-A0A4Q3C895-F1
#
_entry.id   AF-A0A4Q3C895-F1
#
_cell.length_a   1.000
_cell.length_b   1.000
_cell.length_c   1.000
_cell.angle_alpha   90.00
_cell.angle_beta   90.00
_cell.angle_gamma   90.00
#
_symmetry.space_group_name_H-M   'P 1'
#
loop_
_entity.id
_entity.type
_entity.pdbx_description
1 polymer ?
#
loop_
_entity_poly.entity_id
_entity_poly.type
_entity_poly.pdbx_seq_one_letter_code
_entity_poly.pdbx_strand_id
1 'polypeptide(L)'
;MKFHYLTLSLLACALSANVFGQSPVQQIGNVSAVNINGQQVNITLDNADAQVSVYSPSVIRVRIDRKKLAGDFSYAVIGKPQTVKTSITQDDSQISIVTDSLKAIIQKKPFSIVFLTPDGKIISEDEKGLNTSW
;
A
#
# COMPACT_ATOMS: atom_id res chain seq x y z
N MET A 1 -10.59 26.62 -54.65
CA MET A 1 -9.50 25.67 -54.28
C MET A 1 -8.82 25.95 -52.94
N LYS A 2 -8.69 27.19 -52.43
CA LYS A 2 -7.91 27.45 -51.20
C LYS A 2 -8.58 27.04 -49.87
N PHE A 3 -9.91 26.93 -49.80
CA PHE A 3 -10.63 26.58 -48.56
C PHE A 3 -10.56 25.08 -48.18
N HIS A 4 -10.39 24.18 -49.15
CA HIS A 4 -10.34 22.72 -48.89
C HIS A 4 -9.02 22.28 -48.21
N TYR A 5 -7.92 22.97 -48.50
CA TYR A 5 -6.64 22.71 -47.84
C TYR A 5 -6.64 23.19 -46.39
N LEU A 6 -7.41 24.25 -46.07
CA LEU A 6 -7.56 24.77 -44.72
C LEU A 6 -8.38 23.81 -43.84
N THR A 7 -9.45 23.23 -44.37
CA THR A 7 -10.26 22.22 -43.68
C THR A 7 -9.50 20.89 -43.49
N LEU A 8 -8.67 20.48 -44.45
CA LEU A 8 -7.86 19.26 -44.34
C LEU A 8 -6.75 19.41 -43.28
N SER A 9 -6.17 20.61 -43.15
CA SER A 9 -5.14 20.92 -42.14
C SER A 9 -5.72 20.97 -40.71
N LEU A 10 -6.93 21.52 -40.53
CA LEU A 10 -7.58 21.58 -39.22
C LEU A 10 -7.93 20.18 -38.67
N LEU A 11 -8.30 19.24 -39.54
CA LEU A 11 -8.61 17.86 -39.17
C LEU A 11 -7.36 17.08 -38.73
N ALA A 12 -6.19 17.35 -39.33
CA ALA A 12 -4.93 16.70 -38.98
C ALA A 12 -4.38 17.12 -37.59
N CYS A 13 -4.64 18.37 -37.16
CA CYS A 13 -4.27 18.83 -35.81
C CYS A 13 -5.15 18.23 -34.70
N ALA A 14 -6.41 17.89 -35.00
CA ALA A 14 -7.31 17.27 -34.01
C ALA A 14 -6.96 15.80 -33.71
N LEU A 15 -6.38 15.06 -34.67
CA LEU A 15 -5.95 13.67 -34.48
C LEU A 15 -4.60 13.52 -33.76
N SER A 16 -3.82 14.59 -33.61
CA SER A 16 -2.50 14.58 -32.96
C SER A 16 -2.52 15.14 -31.53
N ALA A 17 -3.71 15.49 -31.02
CA ALA A 17 -3.91 15.82 -29.62
C ALA A 17 -3.78 14.55 -28.76
N ASN A 18 -2.57 14.28 -28.27
CA ASN A 18 -2.37 13.33 -27.19
C ASN A 18 -3.25 13.77 -26.01
N VAL A 19 -4.17 12.91 -25.60
CA VAL A 19 -5.04 13.12 -24.44
C VAL A 19 -4.18 13.01 -23.18
N PHE A 20 -3.48 14.10 -22.82
CA PHE A 20 -2.77 14.23 -21.55
C PHE A 20 -3.76 14.58 -20.44
N GLY A 21 -4.67 13.65 -20.12
CA GLY A 21 -5.76 13.89 -19.19
C GLY A 21 -5.78 13.02 -17.94
N GLN A 22 -5.15 11.83 -17.97
CA GLN A 22 -5.23 10.88 -16.87
C GLN A 22 -3.88 10.18 -16.66
N SER A 23 -3.20 10.50 -15.57
CA SER A 23 -2.18 9.59 -15.03
C SER A 23 -2.92 8.36 -14.50
N PRO A 24 -2.58 7.14 -14.93
CA PRO A 24 -3.22 5.95 -14.41
C PRO A 24 -2.88 5.80 -12.92
N VAL A 25 -3.85 5.33 -12.14
CA VAL A 25 -3.65 4.96 -10.73
C VAL A 25 -2.58 3.86 -10.66
N GLN A 26 -1.47 4.14 -9.98
CA GLN A 26 -0.36 3.24 -9.78
C GLN A 26 -0.58 2.41 -8.52
N GLN A 27 -0.84 1.12 -8.73
CA GLN A 27 -0.93 0.11 -7.67
C GLN A 27 0.45 -0.15 -7.04
N ILE A 28 0.50 -0.39 -5.74
CA ILE A 28 1.77 -0.70 -5.04
C ILE A 28 2.33 -2.09 -5.38
N GLY A 29 1.47 -3.00 -5.84
CA GLY A 29 1.85 -4.29 -6.43
C GLY A 29 1.95 -5.46 -5.44
N ASN A 30 2.63 -6.52 -5.87
CA ASN A 30 2.84 -7.74 -5.09
C ASN A 30 3.99 -7.57 -4.10
N VAL A 31 4.01 -8.44 -3.09
CA VAL A 31 5.14 -8.60 -2.16
C VAL A 31 6.24 -9.42 -2.82
N SER A 32 7.43 -8.83 -2.96
CA SER A 32 8.62 -9.48 -3.52
C SER A 32 9.60 -9.95 -2.44
N ALA A 33 9.65 -9.26 -1.29
CA ALA A 33 10.47 -9.66 -0.15
C ALA A 33 9.82 -9.28 1.19
N VAL A 34 10.08 -10.11 2.21
CA VAL A 34 9.62 -9.90 3.59
C VAL A 34 10.79 -10.12 4.55
N ASN A 35 11.05 -9.14 5.40
CA ASN A 35 12.01 -9.23 6.50
C ASN A 35 11.31 -8.96 7.83
N ILE A 36 11.20 -9.99 8.66
CA ILE A 36 10.60 -9.89 10.00
C ILE A 36 11.74 -9.66 11.01
N ASN A 37 11.66 -8.59 11.78
CA ASN A 37 12.62 -8.25 12.84
C ASN A 37 11.85 -7.87 14.10
N GLY A 38 11.77 -8.80 15.05
CA GLY A 38 11.00 -8.63 16.28
C GLY A 38 9.52 -8.38 15.96
N GLN A 39 9.02 -7.22 16.36
CA GLN A 39 7.63 -6.78 16.19
C GLN A 39 7.41 -5.89 14.95
N GLN A 40 8.37 -5.90 14.01
CA GLN A 40 8.34 -5.13 12.76
C GLN A 40 8.49 -6.06 11.56
N VAL A 41 7.71 -5.78 10.52
CA VAL A 41 7.75 -6.45 9.22
C VAL A 41 8.09 -5.41 8.17
N ASN A 42 9.27 -5.54 7.55
CA ASN A 42 9.66 -4.75 6.39
C ASN A 42 9.30 -5.53 5.12
N ILE A 43 8.67 -4.87 4.16
CA ILE A 43 8.07 -5.48 2.98
C ILE A 43 8.51 -4.67 1.77
N THR A 44 9.12 -5.34 0.80
CA THR A 44 9.39 -4.76 -0.51
C THR A 44 8.29 -5.18 -1.47
N LEU A 45 7.75 -4.21 -2.20
CA LEU A 45 6.66 -4.36 -3.16
C LEU A 45 7.16 -4.05 -4.57
N ASP A 46 6.37 -4.37 -5.59
CA ASP A 46 6.74 -4.08 -6.98
C ASP A 46 6.98 -2.58 -7.23
N ASN A 47 6.19 -1.70 -6.60
CA ASN A 47 6.24 -0.24 -6.83
C ASN A 47 6.40 0.59 -5.54
N ALA A 48 6.72 -0.03 -4.40
CA ALA A 48 6.77 0.63 -3.10
C ALA A 48 7.60 -0.15 -2.06
N ASP A 49 7.93 0.51 -0.95
CA ASP A 49 8.37 -0.11 0.29
C ASP A 49 7.32 0.11 1.38
N ALA A 50 7.06 -0.94 2.17
CA ALA A 50 6.14 -0.91 3.29
C ALA A 50 6.80 -1.41 4.58
N GLN A 51 6.31 -0.89 5.71
CA GLN A 51 6.68 -1.33 7.04
C GLN A 51 5.41 -1.42 7.89
N VAL A 52 5.20 -2.59 8.47
CA VAL A 52 4.11 -2.83 9.42
C VAL A 52 4.73 -3.19 10.76
N SER A 53 4.45 -2.41 11.81
CA SER A 53 5.00 -2.63 13.15
C SER A 53 3.90 -2.64 14.21
N VAL A 54 4.01 -3.56 15.17
CA VAL A 54 3.18 -3.53 16.37
C VAL A 54 3.72 -2.43 17.27
N TYR A 55 2.87 -1.46 17.60
CA TYR A 55 3.22 -0.28 18.38
C TYR A 55 2.76 -0.42 19.84
N SER A 56 1.61 -1.06 20.03
CA SER A 56 1.07 -1.51 21.32
C SER A 56 0.17 -2.72 21.06
N PRO A 57 -0.38 -3.39 22.08
CA PRO A 57 -1.23 -4.56 21.84
C PRO A 57 -2.44 -4.26 20.94
N SER A 58 -2.97 -3.03 20.96
CA SER A 58 -4.12 -2.61 20.16
C SER A 58 -3.77 -1.63 19.02
N VAL A 59 -2.49 -1.41 18.72
CA VAL A 59 -2.06 -0.45 17.68
C VAL A 59 -1.03 -1.10 16.76
N ILE A 60 -1.37 -1.18 15.47
CA ILE A 60 -0.44 -1.48 14.40
C ILE A 60 -0.19 -0.22 13.60
N ARG A 61 1.09 0.09 13.38
CA ARG A 61 1.51 1.19 12.54
C ARG A 61 1.87 0.67 11.15
N VAL A 62 1.28 1.28 10.13
CA VAL A 62 1.56 1.01 8.72
C VAL A 62 2.22 2.24 8.11
N ARG A 63 3.33 2.03 7.41
CA ARG A 63 4.02 3.06 6.63
C ARG A 63 4.25 2.49 5.23
N ILE A 64 3.86 3.23 4.20
CA ILE A 64 4.03 2.82 2.80
C ILE A 64 4.50 4.05 2.03
N ASP A 65 5.53 3.88 1.19
CA ASP A 65 6.03 4.94 0.32
C ASP A 65 6.52 4.32 -1.01
N ARG A 66 6.43 5.07 -2.11
CA ARG A 66 6.99 4.70 -3.42
C ARG A 66 8.52 4.63 -3.39
N LYS A 67 9.14 5.31 -2.43
CA LYS A 67 10.57 5.29 -2.18
C LYS A 67 10.86 4.52 -0.89
N LYS A 68 12.12 4.21 -0.68
CA LYS A 68 12.60 3.68 0.59
C LYS A 68 12.13 4.56 1.76
N LEU A 69 11.52 3.93 2.75
CA LEU A 69 11.02 4.62 3.94
C LEU A 69 12.14 5.39 4.64
N ALA A 70 11.91 6.68 4.87
CA ALA A 70 12.79 7.52 5.69
C ALA A 70 12.71 7.11 7.18
N GLY A 71 13.51 7.79 8.01
CA GLY A 71 13.45 7.64 9.47
C GLY A 71 12.03 7.81 10.02
N ASP A 72 11.76 7.15 11.14
CA ASP A 72 10.46 7.23 11.80
C ASP A 72 10.33 8.54 12.60
N PHE A 73 9.75 9.56 11.97
CA PHE A 73 9.48 10.86 12.60
C PHE A 73 8.03 11.32 12.33
N SER A 74 7.41 11.93 13.34
CA SER A 74 6.07 12.53 13.23
C SER A 74 5.91 13.64 14.28
N TYR A 75 5.32 14.76 13.89
CA TYR A 75 4.94 15.83 14.82
C TYR A 75 3.70 15.48 15.66
N ALA A 76 2.86 14.56 15.17
CA ALA A 76 1.60 14.18 15.83
C ALA A 76 1.74 12.95 16.74
N VAL A 77 2.71 12.07 16.45
CA VAL A 77 2.91 10.83 17.23
C VAL A 77 3.94 11.08 18.31
N ILE A 78 3.47 11.27 19.54
CA ILE A 78 4.32 11.42 20.74
C ILE A 78 4.61 10.10 21.47
N GLY A 79 3.89 9.04 21.12
CA GLY A 79 4.10 7.70 21.68
C GLY A 79 5.45 7.11 21.28
N LYS A 80 5.79 5.96 21.88
CA LYS A 80 6.89 5.10 21.42
C LYS A 80 6.38 3.67 21.31
N PRO A 81 6.93 2.83 20.42
CA PRO A 81 6.60 1.41 20.37
C PRO A 81 6.85 0.76 21.74
N GLN A 82 5.87 0.00 22.21
CA GLN A 82 5.97 -0.83 23.41
C GLN A 82 6.47 -2.22 23.02
N THR A 83 7.26 -2.87 23.88
CA THR A 83 7.58 -4.28 23.70
C THR A 83 6.33 -5.11 24.01
N VAL A 84 5.79 -5.80 23.01
CA VAL A 84 4.54 -6.56 23.11
C VAL A 84 4.76 -8.01 22.70
N LYS A 85 4.14 -8.95 23.43
CA LYS A 85 4.08 -10.34 23.00
C LYS A 85 3.27 -10.41 21.69
N THR A 86 3.97 -10.61 20.59
CA THR A 86 3.41 -10.65 19.24
C THR A 86 3.80 -11.96 18.57
N SER A 87 2.87 -12.57 17.84
CA SER A 87 3.17 -13.65 16.91
C SER A 87 3.13 -13.11 15.49
N ILE A 88 4.25 -13.20 14.77
CA ILE A 88 4.33 -12.84 13.35
C ILE A 88 4.74 -14.09 12.59
N THR A 89 3.87 -14.55 11.71
CA THR A 89 4.10 -15.72 10.85
C THR A 89 3.83 -15.36 9.40
N GLN A 90 4.41 -16.10 8.48
CA GLN A 90 4.11 -15.97 7.06
C GLN A 90 4.08 -17.32 6.37
N ASP A 91 3.34 -17.38 5.28
CA ASP A 91 3.36 -18.47 4.30
C ASP A 91 3.51 -17.86 2.90
N ASP A 92 3.32 -18.65 1.84
CA ASP A 92 3.48 -18.19 0.46
C ASP A 92 2.43 -17.16 0.03
N SER A 93 1.27 -17.14 0.70
CA SER A 93 0.12 -16.30 0.36
C SER A 93 0.02 -15.03 1.21
N GLN A 94 0.39 -15.10 2.50
CA GLN A 94 0.10 -14.04 3.45
C GLN A 94 1.11 -13.91 4.59
N ILE A 95 1.03 -12.79 5.31
CA ILE A 95 1.71 -12.54 6.58
C ILE A 95 0.62 -12.30 7.63
N SER A 96 0.71 -12.98 8.77
CA SER A 96 -0.21 -12.82 9.90
C SER A 96 0.53 -12.20 11.08
N ILE A 97 0.00 -11.11 11.62
CA ILE A 97 0.48 -10.43 12.82
C ILE A 97 -0.63 -10.54 13.87
N VAL A 98 -0.33 -11.14 15.02
CA VAL A 98 -1.31 -11.39 16.08
C VAL A 98 -0.79 -10.83 17.40
N THR A 99 -1.60 -10.02 18.06
CA THR A 99 -1.42 -9.56 19.44
C THR A 99 -2.52 -10.15 20.32
N ASP A 100 -2.60 -9.75 21.59
CA ASP A 100 -3.72 -10.12 22.46
C ASP A 100 -5.04 -9.41 22.08
N SER A 101 -4.96 -8.26 21.41
CA SER A 101 -6.10 -7.34 21.20
C SER A 101 -6.53 -7.25 19.75
N LEU A 102 -5.69 -7.61 18.78
CA LEU A 102 -6.01 -7.55 17.35
C LEU A 102 -5.19 -8.53 16.50
N LYS A 103 -5.65 -8.71 15.26
CA LYS A 103 -4.96 -9.45 14.22
C LYS A 103 -4.86 -8.58 12.97
N ALA A 104 -3.71 -8.57 12.31
CA ALA A 104 -3.57 -8.09 10.94
C ALA A 104 -3.18 -9.23 10.01
N ILE A 105 -3.83 -9.29 8.85
CA ILE A 105 -3.47 -10.21 7.77
C ILE A 105 -3.10 -9.37 6.56
N ILE A 106 -1.90 -9.60 6.04
CA ILE A 106 -1.37 -8.95 4.84
C ILE A 106 -1.32 -9.99 3.73
N GLN A 107 -2.09 -9.78 2.67
CA GLN A 107 -2.00 -10.60 1.46
C GLN A 107 -0.78 -10.21 0.64
N LYS A 108 -0.16 -11.17 -0.05
CA LYS A 108 1.07 -10.93 -0.84
C LYS A 108 0.80 -10.63 -2.31
N LYS A 109 -0.36 -11.02 -2.86
CA LYS A 109 -0.65 -10.97 -4.30
C LYS A 109 -2.11 -10.57 -4.62
N PRO A 110 -2.39 -9.28 -4.86
CA PRO A 110 -1.54 -8.11 -4.58
C PRO A 110 -1.44 -7.83 -3.08
N PHE A 111 -0.61 -6.87 -2.69
CA PHE A 111 -0.60 -6.39 -1.30
C PHE A 111 -1.96 -5.80 -0.92
N SER A 112 -2.50 -6.28 0.20
CA SER A 112 -3.64 -5.68 0.88
C SER A 112 -3.57 -6.01 2.37
N ILE A 113 -4.09 -5.14 3.24
CA ILE A 113 -4.16 -5.39 4.68
C ILE A 113 -5.60 -5.43 5.19
N VAL A 114 -5.88 -6.37 6.08
CA VAL A 114 -7.10 -6.42 6.88
C VAL A 114 -6.75 -6.48 8.36
N PHE A 115 -7.45 -5.69 9.17
CA PHE A 115 -7.40 -5.68 10.61
C PHE A 115 -8.65 -6.32 11.18
N LEU A 116 -8.47 -7.24 12.12
CA LEU A 116 -9.53 -8.00 12.74
C LEU A 116 -9.41 -7.95 14.26
N THR A 117 -10.54 -8.16 14.93
CA THR A 117 -10.57 -8.56 16.33
C THR A 117 -9.97 -9.96 16.50
N PRO A 118 -9.60 -10.38 17.72
CA PRO A 118 -9.03 -11.72 17.96
C PRO A 118 -9.95 -12.88 17.56
N ASP A 119 -11.27 -12.68 17.64
CA ASP A 119 -12.30 -13.64 17.20
C ASP A 119 -12.58 -13.59 15.69
N GLY A 120 -11.89 -12.73 14.93
CA GLY A 120 -11.92 -12.73 13.46
C GLY A 120 -12.96 -11.80 12.83
N LYS A 121 -13.55 -10.87 13.59
CA LYS A 121 -14.42 -9.83 13.02
C LYS A 121 -13.58 -8.73 12.38
N ILE A 122 -13.93 -8.33 11.16
CA ILE A 122 -13.25 -7.24 10.45
C ILE A 122 -13.47 -5.91 11.18
N ILE A 123 -12.37 -5.19 11.42
CA ILE A 123 -12.35 -3.82 11.95
C ILE A 123 -12.19 -2.82 10.80
N SER A 124 -11.23 -3.08 9.91
CA SER A 124 -10.90 -2.25 8.75
C SER A 124 -10.16 -3.11 7.72
N GLU A 125 -10.44 -2.93 6.43
CA GLU A 125 -9.77 -3.63 5.34
C GLU A 125 -9.55 -2.70 4.14
N ASP A 126 -8.51 -2.98 3.36
CA ASP A 126 -8.33 -2.34 2.06
C ASP A 126 -9.46 -2.69 1.09
N GLU A 127 -9.91 -1.72 0.31
CA GLU A 127 -10.99 -1.90 -0.68
C GLU A 127 -10.53 -2.80 -1.83
N LYS A 128 -11.34 -3.81 -2.15
CA LYS A 128 -11.02 -4.80 -3.18
C LYS A 128 -10.94 -4.15 -4.56
N GLY A 129 -9.83 -4.35 -5.25
CA GLY A 129 -9.61 -3.84 -6.60
C GLY A 129 -9.03 -2.43 -6.66
N LEU A 130 -9.06 -1.66 -5.56
CA LEU A 130 -8.32 -0.40 -5.44
C LEU A 130 -7.03 -0.57 -4.64
N ASN A 131 -7.11 -1.25 -3.49
CA ASN A 131 -6.04 -1.37 -2.50
C ASN A 131 -5.38 0.00 -2.19
N THR A 132 -4.18 -0.02 -1.61
CA THR A 132 -3.35 1.20 -1.55
C THR A 132 -2.77 1.49 -2.93
N SER A 133 -2.93 2.72 -3.42
CA SER A 133 -2.47 3.17 -4.74
C SER A 133 -2.34 4.70 -4.81
N TRP A 134 -1.67 5.22 -5.85
CA TRP A 134 -1.47 6.67 -6.08
C TRP A 134 -1.83 7.10 -7.50
#